data_AF-H0SM39-F1
#
_entry.id   AF-H0SM39-F1
#
_cell.length_a   1.000
_cell.length_b   1.000
_cell.length_c   1.000
_cell.angle_alpha   90.00
_cell.angle_beta   90.00
_cell.angle_gamma   90.00
#
_symmetry.space_group_name_H-M   'P 1'
#
loop_
_entity.id
_entity.type
_entity.pdbx_description
1 polymer ?
#
loop_
_entity_poly.entity_id
_entity_poly.type
_entity_poly.pdbx_seq_one_letter_code
_entity_poly.pdbx_strand_id
1 'polypeptide(L)'
;MARNILILGASYGSLLGTKLLMAGHNVTLVCRKKTAELINREGTEVRIKLRDEPNHRSIFSRDLPGKLDAASPDAVDLSRYDLVGLAMQEPQYTNHTIRVLMVKIAEAKLPCLSIMNMPPLPYLKRIPALANSDLEEAYTNAQVWERFTPGLVTLCSPDPQAFRPPEEGANVLHVGLPTNFKAATFEDEKHNALLRELERDIDAVRLDGQDVPVKLKVFDSLFVPLAKWSMLLTGNYRCITRGEPQAIRDAVHGNLAQSKAIYEHVDAIARKLGADPSDQVPFEKYAKAAESLLKPSSAARAVAAGAPFIERVDLLVKLIAQQIGMPNPEIDQTVQTVDFKLNEKIVVGGSSAQ
;
A
#
# COMPACT_ATOMS: atom_id res chain seq x y z
N MET A 1 22.04 -11.43 -11.69
CA MET A 1 22.90 -10.36 -11.14
C MET A 1 22.07 -9.64 -10.09
N ALA A 2 22.63 -9.21 -8.96
CA ALA A 2 21.84 -8.51 -7.95
C ALA A 2 21.25 -7.21 -8.53
N ARG A 3 19.95 -6.98 -8.32
CA ARG A 3 19.27 -5.73 -8.65
C ARG A 3 19.37 -4.75 -7.50
N ASN A 4 19.39 -3.46 -7.78
CA ASN A 4 19.42 -2.40 -6.79
C ASN A 4 18.05 -1.71 -6.73
N ILE A 5 17.37 -1.81 -5.59
CA ILE A 5 15.98 -1.34 -5.45
C ILE A 5 15.94 -0.21 -4.42
N LEU A 6 15.46 0.96 -4.83
CA LEU A 6 15.18 2.07 -3.92
C LEU A 6 13.76 1.96 -3.39
N ILE A 7 13.53 1.93 -2.09
CA ILE A 7 12.18 1.86 -1.53
C ILE A 7 11.90 3.12 -0.72
N LEU A 8 10.88 3.88 -1.13
CA LEU A 8 10.39 5.03 -0.41
C LEU A 8 9.52 4.55 0.76
N GLY A 9 10.06 4.65 1.97
CA GLY A 9 9.39 4.25 3.22
C GLY A 9 10.04 3.03 3.88
N ALA A 10 10.66 3.22 5.05
CA ALA A 10 11.33 2.16 5.82
C ALA A 10 10.43 1.44 6.85
N SER A 11 9.10 1.58 6.74
CA SER A 11 8.16 0.86 7.61
C SER A 11 7.63 -0.36 6.88
N TYR A 12 6.53 -0.19 6.14
CA TYR A 12 5.96 -1.27 5.35
C TYR A 12 6.89 -1.74 4.24
N GLY A 13 7.68 -0.81 3.66
CA GLY A 13 8.71 -1.12 2.68
C GLY A 13 9.80 -2.07 3.17
N SER A 14 10.03 -2.18 4.48
CA SER A 14 10.98 -3.17 5.03
C SER A 14 10.53 -4.61 4.80
N LEU A 15 9.22 -4.88 4.64
CA LEU A 15 8.75 -6.22 4.30
C LEU A 15 9.20 -6.61 2.90
N LEU A 16 8.89 -5.78 1.89
CA LEU A 16 9.36 -6.00 0.52
C LEU A 16 10.90 -6.01 0.47
N GLY A 17 11.53 -5.09 1.20
CA GLY A 17 12.98 -5.00 1.32
C GLY A 17 13.59 -6.30 1.83
N THR A 18 13.11 -6.86 2.93
CA THR A 18 13.57 -8.16 3.45
C THR A 18 13.39 -9.27 2.44
N LYS A 19 12.27 -9.34 1.70
CA LYS A 19 12.08 -10.38 0.66
C LYS A 19 13.12 -10.26 -0.46
N LEU A 20 13.41 -9.05 -0.91
CA LEU A 20 14.44 -8.77 -1.93
C LEU A 20 15.85 -9.10 -1.42
N LEU A 21 16.16 -8.75 -0.17
CA LEU A 21 17.44 -9.07 0.46
C LEU A 21 17.65 -10.58 0.61
N MET A 22 16.60 -11.32 1.00
CA MET A 22 16.64 -12.80 1.05
C MET A 22 16.90 -13.41 -0.32
N ALA A 23 16.38 -12.80 -1.38
CA ALA A 23 16.60 -13.19 -2.77
C ALA A 23 17.97 -12.76 -3.33
N GLY A 24 18.81 -12.09 -2.54
CA GLY A 24 20.16 -11.67 -2.94
C GLY A 24 20.21 -10.34 -3.71
N HIS A 25 19.13 -9.56 -3.71
CA HIS A 25 19.11 -8.21 -4.27
C HIS A 25 19.47 -7.15 -3.22
N ASN A 26 19.89 -5.97 -3.67
CA ASN A 26 20.24 -4.86 -2.79
C ASN A 26 19.08 -3.89 -2.62
N VAL A 27 18.93 -3.33 -1.43
CA VAL A 27 17.82 -2.44 -1.08
C VAL A 27 18.36 -1.19 -0.39
N THR A 28 17.89 -0.02 -0.82
CA THR A 28 18.01 1.23 -0.07
C THR A 28 16.65 1.65 0.46
N LEU A 29 16.51 1.78 1.79
CA LEU A 29 15.28 2.29 2.41
C LEU A 29 15.36 3.82 2.60
N VAL A 30 14.50 4.57 1.92
CA VAL A 30 14.37 6.02 2.14
C VAL A 30 13.53 6.29 3.37
N CYS A 31 14.10 7.04 4.30
CA CYS A 31 13.44 7.40 5.56
C CYS A 31 14.04 8.67 6.17
N ARG A 32 13.58 9.03 7.38
CA ARG A 32 14.15 10.17 8.11
C ARG A 32 15.57 9.83 8.55
N LYS A 33 16.44 10.86 8.63
CA LYS A 33 17.86 10.72 8.97
C LYS A 33 18.14 9.82 10.19
N LYS A 34 17.47 10.05 11.32
CA LYS A 34 17.63 9.21 12.53
C LYS A 34 17.29 7.74 12.29
N THR A 35 16.26 7.46 11.48
CA THR A 35 15.88 6.09 11.11
C THR A 35 16.91 5.47 10.16
N ALA A 36 17.47 6.25 9.23
CA ALA A 36 18.54 5.79 8.35
C ALA A 36 19.81 5.44 9.14
N GLU A 37 20.22 6.30 10.07
CA GLU A 37 21.36 6.04 10.97
C GLU A 37 21.17 4.75 11.79
N LEU A 38 19.95 4.54 12.33
CA LEU A 38 19.59 3.31 13.04
C LEU A 38 19.70 2.08 12.13
N ILE A 39 19.06 2.11 10.97
CA ILE A 39 19.05 0.98 10.04
C ILE A 39 20.45 0.67 9.52
N ASN A 40 21.26 1.68 9.21
CA ASN A 40 22.65 1.44 8.78
C ASN A 40 23.50 0.85 9.91
N ARG A 41 23.28 1.27 11.17
CA ARG A 41 24.02 0.77 12.33
C ARG A 41 23.58 -0.61 12.82
N GLU A 42 22.32 -0.99 12.65
CA GLU A 42 21.75 -2.19 13.28
C GLU A 42 21.07 -3.16 12.29
N GLY A 43 20.75 -2.71 11.07
CA GLY A 43 19.89 -3.43 10.13
C GLY A 43 18.40 -3.29 10.47
N THR A 44 17.57 -4.05 9.78
CA THR A 44 16.15 -4.22 10.08
C THR A 44 15.85 -5.61 10.61
N GLU A 45 14.84 -5.72 11.46
CA GLU A 45 14.25 -6.98 11.90
C GLU A 45 12.83 -7.09 11.34
N VAL A 46 12.53 -8.14 10.58
CA VAL A 46 11.17 -8.48 10.16
C VAL A 46 10.75 -9.79 10.82
N ARG A 47 9.71 -9.72 11.64
CA ARG A 47 9.13 -10.87 12.34
C ARG A 47 8.02 -11.47 11.50
N ILE A 48 8.21 -12.68 10.99
CA ILE A 48 7.24 -13.38 10.14
C ILE A 48 7.04 -14.82 10.64
N LYS A 49 5.80 -15.28 10.62
CA LYS A 49 5.44 -16.65 10.98
C LYS A 49 5.56 -17.54 9.75
N LEU A 50 6.43 -18.56 9.80
CA LEU A 50 6.54 -19.55 8.74
C LEU A 50 5.38 -20.55 8.84
N ARG A 51 5.16 -21.31 7.77
CA ARG A 51 4.12 -22.34 7.76
C ARG A 51 4.40 -23.38 8.85
N ASP A 52 3.36 -23.77 9.57
CA ASP A 52 3.39 -24.82 10.61
C ASP A 52 4.26 -24.52 11.84
N GLU A 53 4.77 -23.29 11.98
CA GLU A 53 5.49 -22.89 13.19
C GLU A 53 4.55 -22.25 14.21
N PRO A 54 4.80 -22.41 15.53
CA PRO A 54 3.95 -21.78 16.54
C PRO A 54 4.23 -20.27 16.67
N ASN A 55 5.49 -19.87 16.51
CA ASN A 55 6.00 -18.53 16.81
C ASN A 55 6.48 -17.80 15.56
N HIS A 56 6.54 -16.48 15.62
CA HIS A 56 7.22 -15.67 14.60
C HIS A 56 8.72 -15.89 14.66
N ARG A 57 9.36 -15.99 13.49
CA ARG A 57 10.82 -15.90 13.37
C ARG A 57 11.25 -14.48 13.10
N SER A 58 12.34 -14.08 13.73
CA SER A 58 13.03 -12.83 13.44
C SER A 58 13.97 -13.04 12.25
N ILE A 59 13.78 -12.22 11.21
CA ILE A 59 14.68 -12.17 10.04
C ILE A 59 15.44 -10.86 10.12
N PHE A 60 16.75 -10.94 10.37
CA PHE A 60 17.63 -9.79 10.46
C PHE A 60 18.29 -9.53 9.10
N SER A 61 18.21 -8.29 8.62
CA SER A 61 18.74 -7.93 7.29
C SER A 61 20.24 -8.14 7.14
N ARG A 62 20.98 -8.18 8.25
CA ARG A 62 22.45 -8.36 8.27
C ARG A 62 22.89 -9.77 7.94
N ASP A 63 22.00 -10.73 8.13
CA ASP A 63 22.27 -12.15 7.89
C ASP A 63 21.85 -12.56 6.47
N LEU A 64 21.33 -11.62 5.68
CA LEU A 64 20.79 -11.88 4.34
C LEU A 64 21.86 -11.71 3.25
N PRO A 65 21.73 -12.42 2.12
CA PRO A 65 22.71 -12.35 1.03
C PRO A 65 22.72 -10.99 0.31
N GLY A 66 21.59 -10.29 0.28
CA GLY A 66 21.48 -8.95 -0.27
C GLY A 66 22.02 -7.86 0.67
N LYS A 67 22.41 -6.71 0.11
CA LYS A 67 22.92 -5.58 0.89
C LYS A 67 21.81 -4.57 1.20
N LEU A 68 21.71 -4.17 2.46
CA LEU A 68 20.82 -3.11 2.92
C LEU A 68 21.62 -1.85 3.27
N ASP A 69 21.16 -0.71 2.77
CA ASP A 69 21.45 0.61 3.32
C ASP A 69 20.13 1.42 3.48
N ALA A 70 20.23 2.57 4.13
CA ALA A 70 19.15 3.52 4.30
C ALA A 70 19.66 4.95 4.12
N ALA A 71 18.83 5.80 3.53
CA ALA A 71 19.19 7.17 3.19
C ALA A 71 18.04 8.15 3.48
N SER A 72 18.39 9.41 3.73
CA SER A 72 17.43 10.50 3.63
C SER A 72 17.15 10.85 2.17
N PRO A 73 16.00 11.43 1.83
CA PRO A 73 15.60 11.66 0.42
C PRO A 73 16.62 12.49 -0.39
N ASP A 74 17.29 13.43 0.27
CA ASP A 74 18.31 14.31 -0.30
C ASP A 74 19.63 13.61 -0.62
N ALA A 75 19.92 12.47 0.04
CA ALA A 75 21.16 11.71 -0.15
C ALA A 75 21.05 10.61 -1.22
N VAL A 76 19.90 10.49 -1.88
CA VAL A 76 19.65 9.44 -2.89
C VAL A 76 20.31 9.82 -4.22
N ASP A 77 21.18 8.93 -4.72
CA ASP A 77 21.69 8.94 -6.09
C ASP A 77 20.91 7.92 -6.94
N LEU A 78 20.06 8.43 -7.83
CA LEU A 78 19.15 7.61 -8.64
C LEU A 78 19.84 6.71 -9.66
N SER A 79 21.08 7.04 -10.06
CA SER A 79 21.83 6.26 -11.06
C SER A 79 22.15 4.83 -10.59
N ARG A 80 22.04 4.58 -9.29
CA ARG A 80 22.33 3.31 -8.64
C ARG A 80 21.21 2.28 -8.77
N TYR A 81 20.00 2.66 -9.16
CA TYR A 81 18.80 1.83 -8.97
C TYR A 81 18.17 1.37 -10.28
N ASP A 82 17.67 0.12 -10.27
CA ASP A 82 16.95 -0.50 -11.37
C ASP A 82 15.42 -0.30 -11.27
N LEU A 83 14.90 -0.13 -10.05
CA LEU A 83 13.47 -0.01 -9.73
C LEU A 83 13.27 0.83 -8.46
N VAL A 84 12.14 1.54 -8.41
CA VAL A 84 11.68 2.23 -7.20
C VAL A 84 10.44 1.54 -6.63
N GLY A 85 10.46 1.22 -5.34
CA GLY A 85 9.28 0.80 -4.56
C GLY A 85 8.63 2.00 -3.87
N LEU A 86 7.33 2.23 -4.10
CA LEU A 86 6.55 3.26 -3.42
C LEU A 86 5.81 2.62 -2.24
N ALA A 87 6.27 2.87 -1.00
CA ALA A 87 5.85 2.15 0.20
C ALA A 87 5.51 3.06 1.41
N MET A 88 5.20 4.33 1.14
CA MET A 88 4.65 5.29 2.09
C MET A 88 3.14 5.46 1.87
N GLN A 89 2.42 5.94 2.88
CA GLN A 89 1.03 6.37 2.69
C GLN A 89 0.98 7.61 1.78
N GLU A 90 -0.03 7.72 0.93
CA GLU A 90 -0.16 8.83 -0.04
C GLU A 90 0.10 10.23 0.55
N PRO A 91 -0.46 10.61 1.72
CA PRO A 91 -0.24 11.96 2.26
C PRO A 91 1.24 12.27 2.59
N GLN A 92 2.07 11.25 2.81
CA GLN A 92 3.48 11.44 3.16
C GLN A 92 4.30 11.95 1.97
N TYR A 93 3.84 11.73 0.74
CA TYR A 93 4.51 12.24 -0.45
C TYR A 93 4.38 13.76 -0.61
N THR A 94 3.54 14.42 0.18
CA THR A 94 3.46 15.90 0.24
C THR A 94 4.69 16.54 0.89
N ASN A 95 5.49 15.77 1.64
CA ASN A 95 6.71 16.28 2.26
C ASN A 95 7.67 16.85 1.20
N HIS A 96 8.17 18.06 1.41
CA HIS A 96 9.00 18.76 0.43
C HIS A 96 10.20 17.93 -0.09
N THR A 97 10.96 17.29 0.81
CA THR A 97 12.13 16.49 0.40
C THR A 97 11.75 15.26 -0.41
N ILE A 98 10.59 14.65 -0.12
CA ILE A 98 10.04 13.55 -0.90
C ILE A 98 9.56 14.04 -2.25
N ARG A 99 8.85 15.19 -2.33
CA ARG A 99 8.41 15.77 -3.61
C ARG A 99 9.58 16.02 -4.56
N VAL A 100 10.67 16.59 -4.05
CA VAL A 100 11.90 16.80 -4.84
C VAL A 100 12.44 15.46 -5.35
N LEU A 101 12.49 14.42 -4.51
CA LEU A 101 12.91 13.10 -4.94
C LEU A 101 11.96 12.48 -5.99
N MET A 102 10.65 12.64 -5.83
CA MET A 102 9.64 12.16 -6.78
C MET A 102 9.80 12.80 -8.16
N VAL A 103 10.08 14.11 -8.22
CA VAL A 103 10.40 14.81 -9.47
C VAL A 103 11.63 14.19 -10.14
N LYS A 104 12.72 14.00 -9.38
CA LYS A 104 13.95 13.38 -9.90
C LYS A 104 13.72 11.95 -10.41
N ILE A 105 12.91 11.15 -9.69
CA ILE A 105 12.56 9.78 -10.09
C ILE A 105 11.82 9.79 -11.43
N ALA A 106 10.82 10.66 -11.57
CA ALA A 106 10.05 10.80 -12.80
C ALA A 106 10.92 11.24 -13.98
N GLU A 107 11.82 12.21 -13.78
CA GLU A 107 12.77 12.68 -14.81
C GLU A 107 13.76 11.60 -15.22
N ALA A 108 14.22 10.78 -14.27
CA ALA A 108 15.09 9.63 -14.54
C ALA A 108 14.38 8.46 -15.24
N LYS A 109 13.03 8.52 -15.36
CA LYS A 109 12.20 7.46 -15.97
C LYS A 109 12.44 6.07 -15.36
N LEU A 110 12.67 6.02 -14.05
CA LEU A 110 12.80 4.75 -13.35
C LEU A 110 11.43 4.08 -13.21
N PRO A 111 11.33 2.76 -13.44
CA PRO A 111 10.08 2.05 -13.20
C PRO A 111 9.74 2.05 -11.70
N CYS A 112 8.45 2.22 -11.39
CA CYS A 112 7.94 2.30 -10.02
C CYS A 112 6.91 1.21 -9.73
N LEU A 113 7.17 0.38 -8.71
CA LEU A 113 6.22 -0.55 -8.12
C LEU A 113 5.59 0.07 -6.87
N SER A 114 4.30 0.36 -6.90
CA SER A 114 3.58 0.83 -5.72
C SER A 114 3.05 -0.32 -4.88
N ILE A 115 3.40 -0.34 -3.60
CA ILE A 115 2.78 -1.19 -2.57
C ILE A 115 1.96 -0.34 -1.59
N MET A 116 1.31 0.71 -2.10
CA MET A 116 0.43 1.58 -1.32
C MET A 116 -1.02 1.09 -1.39
N ASN A 117 -1.88 1.52 -0.45
CA ASN A 117 -3.32 1.30 -0.62
C ASN A 117 -3.88 2.20 -1.70
N MET A 118 -3.54 3.49 -1.65
CA MET A 118 -3.93 4.45 -2.67
C MET A 118 -3.20 4.14 -3.98
N PRO A 119 -3.91 3.89 -5.09
CA PRO A 119 -3.27 3.74 -6.39
C PRO A 119 -2.64 5.07 -6.82
N PRO A 120 -1.40 5.12 -7.33
CA PRO A 120 -0.86 6.33 -7.93
C PRO A 120 -1.71 6.77 -9.13
N LEU A 121 -1.93 8.08 -9.30
CA LEU A 121 -2.63 8.63 -10.48
C LEU A 121 -2.10 8.12 -11.83
N PRO A 122 -0.77 7.99 -12.07
CA PRO A 122 -0.24 7.50 -13.33
C PRO A 122 -0.62 6.05 -13.60
N TYR A 123 -0.81 5.24 -12.55
CA TYR A 123 -1.33 3.87 -12.71
C TYR A 123 -2.79 3.89 -13.20
N LEU A 124 -3.64 4.71 -12.58
CA LEU A 124 -5.05 4.82 -12.97
C LEU A 124 -5.22 5.31 -14.41
N LYS A 125 -4.33 6.20 -14.87
CA LYS A 125 -4.32 6.69 -16.27
C LYS A 125 -4.08 5.58 -17.31
N ARG A 126 -3.59 4.39 -16.91
CA ARG A 126 -3.45 3.22 -17.79
C ARG A 126 -4.78 2.51 -18.05
N ILE A 127 -5.81 2.80 -17.26
CA ILE A 127 -7.16 2.25 -17.47
C ILE A 127 -7.88 3.20 -18.43
N PRO A 128 -8.30 2.76 -19.64
CA PRO A 128 -8.84 3.67 -20.65
C PRO A 128 -10.05 4.49 -20.17
N ALA A 129 -10.94 3.89 -19.38
CA ALA A 129 -12.10 4.57 -18.81
C ALA A 129 -11.74 5.66 -17.80
N LEU A 130 -10.51 5.66 -17.26
CA LEU A 130 -10.03 6.59 -16.24
C LEU A 130 -8.96 7.58 -16.74
N ALA A 131 -8.52 7.45 -18.00
CA ALA A 131 -7.36 8.21 -18.52
C ALA A 131 -7.52 9.74 -18.40
N ASN A 132 -8.76 10.23 -18.49
CA ASN A 132 -9.12 11.65 -18.42
C ASN A 132 -10.06 11.96 -17.24
N SER A 133 -10.10 11.08 -16.24
CA SER A 133 -10.91 11.28 -15.03
C SER A 133 -10.35 12.39 -14.15
N ASP A 134 -11.23 13.24 -13.62
CA ASP A 134 -10.89 14.15 -12.54
C ASP A 134 -10.96 13.40 -11.21
N LEU A 135 -9.81 12.91 -10.77
CA LEU A 135 -9.66 12.14 -9.52
C LEU A 135 -8.80 12.87 -8.49
N GLU A 136 -8.37 14.11 -8.80
CA GLU A 136 -7.37 14.82 -8.00
C GLU A 136 -7.88 15.12 -6.58
N GLU A 137 -9.18 15.34 -6.41
CA GLU A 137 -9.82 15.57 -5.11
C GLU A 137 -9.60 14.42 -4.11
N ALA A 138 -9.38 13.20 -4.60
CA ALA A 138 -9.11 12.04 -3.73
C ALA A 138 -7.65 11.97 -3.22
N TYR A 139 -6.76 12.88 -3.66
CA TYR A 139 -5.35 12.88 -3.29
C TYR A 139 -5.02 14.10 -2.42
N THR A 140 -4.17 13.90 -1.42
CA THR A 140 -3.70 15.01 -0.57
C THR A 140 -2.92 16.03 -1.40
N ASN A 141 -2.16 15.56 -2.39
CA ASN A 141 -1.53 16.41 -3.39
C ASN A 141 -1.32 15.64 -4.71
N ALA A 142 -2.22 15.86 -5.67
CA ALA A 142 -2.15 15.24 -7.00
C ALA A 142 -0.89 15.61 -7.79
N GLN A 143 -0.33 16.81 -7.61
CA GLN A 143 0.82 17.33 -8.37
C GLN A 143 2.09 16.51 -8.17
N VAL A 144 2.19 15.75 -7.07
CA VAL A 144 3.30 14.79 -6.83
C VAL A 144 3.46 13.83 -7.99
N TRP A 145 2.38 13.50 -8.68
CA TRP A 145 2.32 12.47 -9.70
C TRP A 145 2.41 12.99 -11.13
N GLU A 146 2.32 14.30 -11.35
CA GLU A 146 2.12 14.93 -12.66
C GLU A 146 3.20 14.55 -13.69
N ARG A 147 4.46 14.42 -13.25
CA ARG A 147 5.61 14.13 -14.13
C ARG A 147 5.79 12.65 -14.46
N PHE A 148 5.09 11.75 -13.76
CA PHE A 148 5.27 10.32 -13.98
C PHE A 148 4.61 9.88 -15.27
N THR A 149 5.35 9.11 -16.07
CA THR A 149 4.80 8.44 -17.25
C THR A 149 3.93 7.25 -16.80
N PRO A 150 2.64 7.17 -17.18
CA PRO A 150 1.74 6.08 -16.79
C PRO A 150 2.34 4.68 -16.96
N GLY A 151 2.91 4.38 -18.14
CA GLY A 151 3.49 3.06 -18.44
C GLY A 151 4.68 2.63 -17.57
N LEU A 152 5.29 3.57 -16.82
CA LEU A 152 6.41 3.31 -15.89
C LEU A 152 5.96 3.09 -14.45
N VAL A 153 4.66 3.18 -14.16
CA VAL A 153 4.13 2.97 -12.81
C VAL A 153 3.21 1.75 -12.82
N THR A 154 3.50 0.80 -11.93
CA THR A 154 2.61 -0.31 -11.64
C THR A 154 2.17 -0.32 -10.18
N LEU A 155 1.12 -1.08 -9.89
CA LEU A 155 0.52 -1.18 -8.59
C LEU A 155 0.52 -2.64 -8.12
N CYS A 156 0.65 -2.78 -6.82
CA CYS A 156 0.43 -4.00 -6.09
C CYS A 156 -0.84 -3.87 -5.24
N SER A 157 -1.56 -4.98 -5.04
CA SER A 157 -2.41 -5.16 -3.86
C SER A 157 -1.56 -5.78 -2.75
N PRO A 158 -1.00 -4.98 -1.84
CA PRO A 158 -0.33 -5.50 -0.66
C PRO A 158 -1.37 -5.85 0.39
N ASP A 159 -1.66 -7.14 0.56
CA ASP A 159 -2.49 -7.60 1.68
C ASP A 159 -1.73 -8.03 2.95
N PRO A 160 -0.37 -8.00 3.06
CA PRO A 160 0.26 -8.31 4.34
C PRO A 160 -0.18 -7.33 5.42
N GLN A 161 -0.69 -7.85 6.53
CA GLN A 161 -0.94 -7.03 7.71
C GLN A 161 0.34 -6.95 8.53
N ALA A 162 1.02 -5.81 8.44
CA ALA A 162 2.24 -5.55 9.17
C ALA A 162 2.16 -4.24 9.95
N PHE A 163 2.79 -4.20 11.12
CA PHE A 163 2.87 -3.00 11.94
C PHE A 163 4.22 -2.93 12.65
N ARG A 164 4.63 -1.71 13.00
CA ARG A 164 5.76 -1.50 13.91
C ARG A 164 5.25 -1.63 15.35
N PRO A 165 5.80 -2.55 16.15
CA PRO A 165 5.43 -2.61 17.56
C PRO A 165 5.82 -1.29 18.27
N PRO A 166 4.99 -0.76 19.18
CA PRO A 166 5.22 0.54 19.82
C PRO A 166 6.44 0.55 20.75
N GLU A 167 6.77 -0.60 21.36
CA GLU A 167 7.88 -0.77 22.31
C GLU A 167 9.23 -1.05 21.62
N GLU A 168 9.26 -1.13 20.30
CA GLU A 168 10.43 -1.57 19.53
C GLU A 168 11.04 -0.44 18.70
N GLY A 169 12.28 -0.66 18.23
CA GLY A 169 12.97 0.27 17.34
C GLY A 169 12.23 0.50 16.01
N ALA A 170 12.45 1.66 15.37
CA ALA A 170 11.83 2.00 14.08
C ALA A 170 12.27 1.10 12.91
N ASN A 171 13.25 0.22 13.14
CA ASN A 171 13.77 -0.81 12.24
C ASN A 171 13.13 -2.20 12.44
N VAL A 172 12.18 -2.35 13.37
CA VAL A 172 11.46 -3.61 13.65
C VAL A 172 10.06 -3.58 13.03
N LEU A 173 9.70 -4.64 12.30
CA LEU A 173 8.37 -4.82 11.70
C LEU A 173 7.81 -6.20 12.08
N HIS A 174 6.56 -6.23 12.52
CA HIS A 174 5.85 -7.48 12.82
C HIS A 174 4.77 -7.76 11.78
N VAL A 175 4.80 -8.96 11.19
CA VAL A 175 3.81 -9.42 10.19
C VAL A 175 2.78 -10.30 10.88
N GLY A 176 1.57 -9.78 11.06
CA GLY A 176 0.45 -10.51 11.65
C GLY A 176 -0.24 -11.45 10.66
N LEU A 177 -0.40 -11.03 9.40
CA LEU A 177 -0.98 -11.84 8.33
C LEU A 177 -0.07 -11.84 7.10
N PRO A 178 0.57 -12.97 6.75
CA PRO A 178 1.57 -13.02 5.68
C PRO A 178 0.94 -13.43 4.34
N THR A 179 0.28 -12.48 3.66
CA THR A 179 -0.24 -12.70 2.29
C THR A 179 0.73 -12.20 1.21
N ASN A 180 0.45 -12.49 -0.06
CA ASN A 180 1.36 -12.13 -1.15
C ASN A 180 1.12 -10.69 -1.65
N PHE A 181 2.20 -10.05 -2.11
CA PHE A 181 2.15 -8.89 -2.98
C PHE A 181 1.67 -9.32 -4.36
N LYS A 182 0.50 -8.85 -4.81
CA LYS A 182 0.00 -9.10 -6.16
C LYS A 182 0.17 -7.87 -7.03
N ALA A 183 1.20 -7.87 -7.88
CA ALA A 183 1.55 -6.76 -8.76
C ALA A 183 0.95 -6.94 -10.15
N ALA A 184 0.43 -5.86 -10.74
CA ALA A 184 0.19 -5.80 -12.17
C ALA A 184 1.51 -5.60 -12.93
N THR A 185 1.53 -5.96 -14.21
CA THR A 185 2.64 -5.65 -15.12
C THR A 185 2.74 -4.14 -15.40
N PHE A 186 3.93 -3.69 -15.77
CA PHE A 186 4.19 -2.44 -16.47
C PHE A 186 3.71 -2.50 -17.92
N GLU A 187 3.72 -1.37 -18.62
CA GLU A 187 3.45 -1.34 -20.07
C GLU A 187 4.65 -1.86 -20.88
N ASP A 188 5.87 -1.61 -20.41
CA ASP A 188 7.11 -2.04 -21.08
C ASP A 188 7.55 -3.45 -20.63
N GLU A 189 7.73 -4.35 -21.59
CA GLU A 189 8.20 -5.72 -21.36
C GLU A 189 9.59 -5.81 -20.71
N LYS A 190 10.47 -4.82 -20.92
CA LYS A 190 11.77 -4.76 -20.24
C LYS A 190 11.58 -4.61 -18.72
N HIS A 191 10.62 -3.80 -18.30
CA HIS A 191 10.30 -3.62 -16.88
C HIS A 191 9.55 -4.85 -16.33
N ASN A 192 8.73 -5.51 -17.15
CA ASN A 192 8.11 -6.79 -16.79
C ASN A 192 9.14 -7.92 -16.63
N ALA A 193 10.18 -7.95 -17.46
CA ALA A 193 11.28 -8.91 -17.32
C ALA A 193 12.00 -8.75 -15.98
N LEU A 194 12.28 -7.50 -15.58
CA LEU A 194 12.82 -7.18 -14.25
C LEU A 194 11.84 -7.61 -13.14
N LEU A 195 10.56 -7.26 -13.24
CA LEU A 195 9.57 -7.58 -12.21
C LEU A 195 9.37 -9.10 -12.04
N ARG A 196 9.34 -9.85 -13.14
CA ARG A 196 9.27 -11.33 -13.15
C ARG A 196 10.57 -11.98 -12.68
N GLU A 197 11.73 -11.34 -12.86
CA GLU A 197 12.98 -11.76 -12.22
C GLU A 197 12.87 -11.69 -10.69
N LEU A 198 12.44 -10.55 -10.15
CA LEU A 198 12.24 -10.37 -8.70
C LEU A 198 11.21 -11.37 -8.15
N GLU A 199 10.13 -11.64 -8.87
CA GLU A 199 9.14 -12.66 -8.51
C GLU A 199 9.78 -14.04 -8.36
N ARG A 200 10.49 -14.52 -9.38
CA ARG A 200 11.12 -15.86 -9.36
C ARG A 200 12.14 -15.97 -8.23
N ASP A 201 12.96 -14.95 -8.04
CA ASP A 201 14.02 -14.96 -7.05
C ASP A 201 13.43 -14.95 -5.63
N ILE A 202 12.36 -14.18 -5.37
CA ILE A 202 11.62 -14.20 -4.09
C ILE A 202 10.88 -15.54 -3.88
N ASP A 203 10.35 -16.14 -4.93
CA ASP A 203 9.65 -17.43 -4.86
C ASP A 203 10.60 -18.58 -4.48
N ALA A 204 11.84 -18.52 -4.96
CA ALA A 204 12.90 -19.48 -4.67
C ALA A 204 13.48 -19.40 -3.24
N VAL A 205 13.24 -18.30 -2.52
CA VAL A 205 13.76 -18.11 -1.15
C VAL A 205 13.32 -19.25 -0.22
N ARG A 206 14.29 -19.79 0.51
CA ARG A 206 14.08 -20.73 1.63
C ARG A 206 14.83 -20.26 2.87
N LEU A 207 14.31 -20.55 4.05
CA LEU A 207 14.96 -20.34 5.34
C LEU A 207 14.98 -21.67 6.09
N ASP A 208 16.17 -22.20 6.39
CA ASP A 208 16.36 -23.56 6.96
C ASP A 208 15.61 -24.65 6.19
N GLY A 209 15.63 -24.55 4.85
CA GLY A 209 14.91 -25.46 3.95
C GLY A 209 13.40 -25.24 3.86
N GLN A 210 12.81 -24.35 4.67
CA GLN A 210 11.37 -24.06 4.65
C GLN A 210 11.02 -22.91 3.68
N ASP A 211 9.80 -22.95 3.14
CA ASP A 211 9.24 -21.85 2.36
C ASP A 211 8.95 -20.62 3.24
N VAL A 212 9.35 -19.44 2.76
CA VAL A 212 9.14 -18.18 3.48
C VAL A 212 7.94 -17.47 2.88
N PRO A 213 6.86 -17.21 3.65
CA PRO A 213 5.64 -16.61 3.14
C PRO A 213 5.84 -15.13 2.76
N VAL A 214 4.79 -14.51 2.21
CA VAL A 214 4.83 -13.22 1.51
C VAL A 214 5.72 -13.30 0.27
N LYS A 215 5.10 -13.62 -0.87
CA LYS A 215 5.72 -13.63 -2.20
C LYS A 215 5.37 -12.36 -2.97
N LEU A 216 6.17 -12.02 -3.97
CA LEU A 216 5.75 -11.17 -5.08
C LEU A 216 5.13 -12.07 -6.14
N LYS A 217 3.93 -11.73 -6.61
CA LYS A 217 3.20 -12.44 -7.66
C LYS A 217 2.80 -11.45 -8.75
N VAL A 218 3.23 -11.70 -9.98
CA VAL A 218 3.02 -10.80 -11.12
C VAL A 218 1.84 -11.30 -11.95
N PHE A 219 0.94 -10.39 -12.29
CA PHE A 219 -0.25 -10.63 -13.07
C PHE A 219 -0.31 -9.69 -14.25
N ASP A 220 -0.79 -10.18 -15.40
CA ASP A 220 -0.90 -9.37 -16.60
C ASP A 220 -2.11 -8.39 -16.54
N SER A 221 -3.10 -8.69 -15.70
CA SER A 221 -4.26 -7.82 -15.50
C SER A 221 -3.92 -6.61 -14.61
N LEU A 222 -4.29 -5.41 -15.10
CA LEU A 222 -4.24 -4.16 -14.34
C LEU A 222 -5.27 -4.11 -13.20
N PHE A 223 -6.19 -5.07 -13.13
CA PHE A 223 -7.31 -5.02 -12.20
C PHE A 223 -7.09 -5.90 -10.96
N VAL A 224 -6.13 -6.83 -11.00
CA VAL A 224 -5.74 -7.63 -9.82
C VAL A 224 -5.40 -6.75 -8.62
N PRO A 225 -4.64 -5.65 -8.75
CA PRO A 225 -4.38 -4.77 -7.61
C PRO A 225 -5.61 -4.04 -7.06
N LEU A 226 -6.67 -3.91 -7.85
CA LEU A 226 -7.90 -3.20 -7.49
C LEU A 226 -8.90 -4.07 -6.72
N ALA A 227 -8.70 -5.39 -6.68
CA ALA A 227 -9.55 -6.31 -5.92
C ALA A 227 -9.67 -5.95 -4.44
N LYS A 228 -8.68 -5.25 -3.87
CA LYS A 228 -8.72 -4.76 -2.49
C LYS A 228 -9.74 -3.63 -2.26
N TRP A 229 -10.16 -2.90 -3.29
CA TRP A 229 -11.08 -1.77 -3.13
C TRP A 229 -12.37 -2.20 -2.42
N SER A 230 -12.91 -3.36 -2.79
CA SER A 230 -14.12 -3.91 -2.17
C SER A 230 -13.91 -4.19 -0.68
N MET A 231 -12.75 -4.73 -0.29
CA MET A 231 -12.41 -4.94 1.13
C MET A 231 -12.23 -3.60 1.88
N LEU A 232 -11.59 -2.62 1.26
CA LEU A 232 -11.34 -1.32 1.87
C LEU A 232 -12.64 -0.56 2.14
N LEU A 233 -13.57 -0.52 1.18
CA LEU A 233 -14.84 0.20 1.31
C LEU A 233 -15.83 -0.55 2.22
N THR A 234 -15.90 -1.87 2.15
CA THR A 234 -16.80 -2.66 2.99
C THR A 234 -16.36 -2.69 4.46
N GLY A 235 -15.04 -2.73 4.72
CA GLY A 235 -14.49 -2.82 6.07
C GLY A 235 -13.74 -1.57 6.53
N ASN A 236 -12.61 -1.25 5.88
CA ASN A 236 -11.63 -0.31 6.43
C ASN A 236 -12.18 1.11 6.64
N TYR A 237 -12.89 1.67 5.67
CA TYR A 237 -13.44 3.02 5.79
C TYR A 237 -14.70 3.06 6.67
N ARG A 238 -15.47 1.98 6.73
CA ARG A 238 -16.59 1.82 7.68
C ARG A 238 -16.16 1.64 9.14
N CYS A 239 -14.87 1.42 9.40
CA CYS A 239 -14.32 1.52 10.75
C CYS A 239 -14.34 2.96 11.30
N ILE A 240 -14.39 3.96 10.42
CA ILE A 240 -14.51 5.38 10.80
C ILE A 240 -16.00 5.64 11.05
N THR A 241 -16.34 5.90 12.32
CA THR A 241 -17.69 6.25 12.72
C THR A 241 -17.74 7.72 13.15
N ARG A 242 -18.94 8.25 13.41
CA ARG A 242 -19.08 9.58 14.03
C ARG A 242 -18.49 9.62 15.45
N GLY A 243 -18.60 8.52 16.19
CA GLY A 243 -18.03 8.35 17.53
C GLY A 243 -16.65 7.70 17.49
N GLU A 244 -16.45 6.72 18.37
CA GLU A 244 -15.22 5.93 18.43
C GLU A 244 -15.06 5.01 17.20
N PRO A 245 -13.82 4.77 16.75
CA PRO A 245 -13.58 3.82 15.66
C PRO A 245 -13.96 2.40 16.10
N GLN A 246 -14.50 1.62 15.16
CA GLN A 246 -14.85 0.21 15.39
C GLN A 246 -13.83 -0.74 14.74
N ALA A 247 -13.85 -2.02 15.13
CA ALA A 247 -13.04 -3.05 14.49
C ALA A 247 -13.53 -3.37 13.06
N ILE A 248 -12.63 -3.85 12.19
CA ILE A 248 -13.02 -4.27 10.83
C ILE A 248 -14.05 -5.39 10.88
N ARG A 249 -13.91 -6.35 11.82
CA ARG A 249 -14.91 -7.40 12.06
C ARG A 249 -16.29 -6.79 12.26
N ASP A 250 -16.41 -5.81 13.14
CA ASP A 250 -17.70 -5.24 13.53
C ASP A 250 -18.31 -4.42 12.40
N ALA A 251 -17.48 -3.70 11.62
CA ALA A 251 -17.93 -3.03 10.40
C ALA A 251 -18.50 -4.01 9.36
N VAL A 252 -17.85 -5.17 9.16
CA VAL A 252 -18.28 -6.17 8.17
C VAL A 252 -19.48 -6.98 8.66
N HIS A 253 -19.42 -7.47 9.90
CA HIS A 253 -20.41 -8.43 10.45
C HIS A 253 -21.59 -7.76 11.16
N GLY A 254 -21.51 -6.47 11.50
CA GLY A 254 -22.62 -5.74 12.11
C GLY A 254 -23.87 -5.68 11.21
N ASN A 255 -23.68 -5.73 9.89
CA ASN A 255 -24.75 -5.94 8.91
C ASN A 255 -24.18 -6.60 7.64
N LEU A 256 -24.24 -7.93 7.57
CA LEU A 256 -23.68 -8.70 6.45
C LEU A 256 -24.36 -8.40 5.11
N ALA A 257 -25.66 -8.11 5.11
CA ALA A 257 -26.39 -7.79 3.87
C ALA A 257 -25.92 -6.46 3.27
N GLN A 258 -25.78 -5.42 4.10
CA GLN A 258 -25.20 -4.14 3.70
C GLN A 258 -23.75 -4.32 3.24
N SER A 259 -22.95 -5.07 4.00
CA SER A 259 -21.54 -5.33 3.66
C SER A 259 -21.40 -6.04 2.31
N LYS A 260 -22.25 -7.04 2.03
CA LYS A 260 -22.30 -7.75 0.75
C LYS A 260 -22.67 -6.81 -0.39
N ALA A 261 -23.71 -5.99 -0.20
CA ALA A 261 -24.16 -5.03 -1.22
C ALA A 261 -23.07 -4.01 -1.58
N ILE A 262 -22.36 -3.44 -0.60
CA ILE A 262 -21.23 -2.53 -0.85
C ILE A 262 -20.11 -3.26 -1.59
N TYR A 263 -19.75 -4.46 -1.13
CA TYR A 263 -18.66 -5.25 -1.70
C TYR A 263 -18.91 -5.57 -3.18
N GLU A 264 -20.11 -6.11 -3.48
CA GLU A 264 -20.51 -6.48 -4.83
C GLU A 264 -20.64 -5.25 -5.75
N HIS A 265 -21.05 -4.10 -5.20
CA HIS A 265 -21.10 -2.84 -5.95
C HIS A 265 -19.71 -2.36 -6.37
N VAL A 266 -18.74 -2.38 -5.45
CA VAL A 266 -17.35 -2.00 -5.75
C VAL A 266 -16.71 -2.98 -6.73
N ASP A 267 -17.01 -4.26 -6.59
CA ASP A 267 -16.61 -5.27 -7.58
C ASP A 267 -17.23 -4.98 -8.95
N ALA A 268 -18.50 -4.55 -9.01
CA ALA A 268 -19.15 -4.19 -10.27
C ALA A 268 -18.54 -2.95 -10.92
N ILE A 269 -18.11 -1.96 -10.12
CA ILE A 269 -17.32 -0.81 -10.62
C ILE A 269 -16.03 -1.30 -11.27
N ALA A 270 -15.24 -2.15 -10.60
CA ALA A 270 -14.01 -2.66 -11.17
C ALA A 270 -14.24 -3.44 -12.48
N ARG A 271 -15.29 -4.28 -12.54
CA ARG A 271 -15.68 -4.98 -13.77
C ARG A 271 -16.09 -4.02 -14.89
N LYS A 272 -16.82 -2.95 -14.57
CA LYS A 272 -17.21 -1.91 -15.53
C LYS A 272 -15.99 -1.19 -16.13
N LEU A 273 -14.89 -1.08 -15.37
CA LEU A 273 -13.63 -0.52 -15.82
C LEU A 273 -12.79 -1.48 -16.67
N GLY A 274 -13.07 -2.80 -16.61
CA GLY A 274 -12.38 -3.82 -17.40
C GLY A 274 -11.85 -5.01 -16.60
N ALA A 275 -12.10 -5.10 -15.29
CA ALA A 275 -11.67 -6.25 -14.48
C ALA A 275 -12.37 -7.55 -14.91
N ASP A 276 -11.61 -8.65 -14.96
CA ASP A 276 -12.19 -9.98 -15.07
C ASP A 276 -12.73 -10.43 -13.69
N PRO A 277 -13.87 -11.13 -13.59
CA PRO A 277 -14.34 -11.69 -12.33
C PRO A 277 -13.30 -12.55 -11.59
N SER A 278 -12.38 -13.20 -12.32
CA SER A 278 -11.30 -14.01 -11.73
C SER A 278 -10.19 -13.20 -11.06
N ASP A 279 -10.09 -11.90 -11.36
CA ASP A 279 -9.19 -10.98 -10.65
C ASP A 279 -9.68 -10.67 -9.23
N GLN A 280 -10.96 -10.95 -8.93
CA GLN A 280 -11.65 -10.53 -7.72
C GLN A 280 -11.73 -11.65 -6.67
N VAL A 281 -11.95 -11.25 -5.42
CA VAL A 281 -12.11 -12.19 -4.30
C VAL A 281 -13.59 -12.25 -3.93
N PRO A 282 -14.22 -13.45 -3.88
CA PRO A 282 -15.61 -13.58 -3.46
C PRO A 282 -15.86 -13.00 -2.06
N PHE A 283 -17.00 -12.34 -1.88
CA PHE A 283 -17.38 -11.71 -0.61
C PHE A 283 -17.32 -12.71 0.55
N GLU A 284 -17.77 -13.94 0.38
CA GLU A 284 -17.80 -14.96 1.43
C GLU A 284 -16.39 -15.29 1.95
N LYS A 285 -15.37 -15.24 1.08
CA LYS A 285 -13.97 -15.40 1.51
C LYS A 285 -13.51 -14.21 2.35
N TYR A 286 -13.87 -13.00 1.94
CA TYR A 286 -13.54 -11.78 2.69
C TYR A 286 -14.27 -11.74 4.04
N ALA A 287 -15.58 -12.01 4.07
CA ALA A 287 -16.39 -12.02 5.29
C ALA A 287 -15.84 -13.00 6.33
N LYS A 288 -15.46 -14.21 5.90
CA LYS A 288 -14.79 -15.19 6.78
C LYS A 288 -13.45 -14.69 7.29
N ALA A 289 -12.61 -14.09 6.44
CA ALA A 289 -11.34 -13.52 6.87
C ALA A 289 -11.54 -12.38 7.89
N ALA A 290 -12.58 -11.57 7.71
CA ALA A 290 -12.92 -10.44 8.57
C ALA A 290 -13.25 -10.82 10.02
N GLU A 291 -13.65 -12.07 10.30
CA GLU A 291 -13.91 -12.58 11.66
C GLU A 291 -12.69 -12.41 12.59
N SER A 292 -11.49 -12.51 12.02
CA SER A 292 -10.21 -12.38 12.74
C SER A 292 -9.70 -10.94 12.87
N LEU A 293 -10.37 -9.96 12.24
CA LEU A 293 -9.89 -8.58 12.16
C LEU A 293 -10.44 -7.72 13.30
N LEU A 294 -9.93 -7.98 14.50
CA LEU A 294 -10.41 -7.42 15.78
C LEU A 294 -9.95 -5.99 16.08
N LYS A 295 -9.15 -5.39 15.20
CA LYS A 295 -8.63 -4.02 15.37
C LYS A 295 -9.28 -3.07 14.35
N PRO A 296 -9.42 -1.78 14.68
CA PRO A 296 -9.78 -0.78 13.68
C PRO A 296 -8.72 -0.69 12.57
N SER A 297 -9.18 -0.31 11.38
CA SER A 297 -8.32 -0.13 10.22
C SER A 297 -7.22 0.92 10.46
N SER A 298 -6.15 0.89 9.66
CA SER A 298 -5.09 1.90 9.72
C SER A 298 -5.63 3.32 9.51
N ALA A 299 -6.58 3.50 8.58
CA ALA A 299 -7.26 4.77 8.35
C ALA A 299 -8.03 5.24 9.59
N ALA A 300 -8.85 4.36 10.19
CA ALA A 300 -9.62 4.70 11.38
C ALA A 300 -8.74 5.05 12.57
N ARG A 301 -7.66 4.30 12.80
CA ARG A 301 -6.67 4.62 13.84
C ARG A 301 -5.97 5.95 13.60
N ALA A 302 -5.62 6.26 12.35
CA ALA A 302 -4.98 7.53 12.00
C ALA A 302 -5.91 8.72 12.27
N VAL A 303 -7.17 8.64 11.84
CA VAL A 303 -8.19 9.68 12.11
C VAL A 303 -8.43 9.84 13.62
N ALA A 304 -8.58 8.73 14.35
CA ALA A 304 -8.73 8.75 15.81
C ALA A 304 -7.52 9.40 16.51
N ALA A 305 -6.30 9.14 16.02
CA ALA A 305 -5.06 9.77 16.49
C ALA A 305 -4.89 11.23 16.05
N GLY A 306 -5.79 11.78 15.23
CA GLY A 306 -5.76 13.18 14.80
C GLY A 306 -4.92 13.45 13.56
N ALA A 307 -4.69 12.45 12.72
CA ALA A 307 -4.07 12.68 11.42
C ALA A 307 -4.91 13.67 10.60
N PRO A 308 -4.32 14.76 10.07
CA PRO A 308 -5.05 15.75 9.27
C PRO A 308 -5.42 15.21 7.88
N PHE A 309 -4.69 14.20 7.41
CA PHE A 309 -4.88 13.58 6.11
C PHE A 309 -4.70 12.07 6.23
N ILE A 310 -5.45 11.34 5.41
CA ILE A 310 -5.33 9.90 5.20
C ILE A 310 -5.45 9.59 3.70
N GLU A 311 -5.11 8.37 3.29
CA GLU A 311 -5.46 7.90 1.95
C GLU A 311 -6.99 7.85 1.80
N ARG A 312 -7.53 8.40 0.71
CA ARG A 312 -8.97 8.52 0.45
C ARG A 312 -9.44 7.63 -0.71
N VAL A 313 -9.20 6.31 -0.60
CA VAL A 313 -9.70 5.33 -1.58
C VAL A 313 -11.24 5.29 -1.59
N ASP A 314 -11.89 5.61 -0.46
CA ASP A 314 -13.34 5.83 -0.38
C ASP A 314 -13.81 6.93 -1.35
N LEU A 315 -13.16 8.09 -1.32
CA LEU A 315 -13.47 9.22 -2.20
C LEU A 315 -13.10 8.90 -3.65
N LEU A 316 -11.95 8.26 -3.88
CA LEU A 316 -11.53 7.82 -5.21
C LEU A 316 -12.59 6.94 -5.88
N VAL A 317 -13.06 5.90 -5.19
CA VAL A 317 -14.06 4.98 -5.74
C VAL A 317 -15.40 5.68 -5.92
N LYS A 318 -15.78 6.61 -5.03
CA LYS A 318 -16.96 7.46 -5.21
C LYS A 318 -16.89 8.30 -6.49
N LEU A 319 -15.78 9.00 -6.73
CA LEU A 319 -15.61 9.84 -7.92
C LEU A 319 -15.68 9.00 -9.20
N ILE A 320 -14.99 7.85 -9.21
CA ILE A 320 -15.06 6.89 -10.31
C ILE A 320 -16.50 6.40 -10.55
N ALA A 321 -17.19 6.01 -9.47
CA ALA A 321 -18.57 5.55 -9.50
C ALA A 321 -19.50 6.60 -10.13
N GLN A 322 -19.36 7.87 -9.75
CA GLN A 322 -20.13 8.97 -10.32
C GLN A 322 -19.86 9.14 -11.82
N GLN A 323 -18.59 9.12 -12.22
CA GLN A 323 -18.20 9.28 -13.63
C GLN A 323 -18.75 8.17 -14.52
N ILE A 324 -18.79 6.93 -14.05
CA ILE A 324 -19.27 5.78 -14.84
C ILE A 324 -20.79 5.51 -14.66
N GLY A 325 -21.50 6.40 -13.97
CA GLY A 325 -22.97 6.30 -13.78
C GLY A 325 -23.40 5.21 -12.80
N MET A 326 -22.57 4.88 -11.80
CA MET A 326 -22.81 3.85 -10.78
C MET A 326 -22.70 4.39 -9.34
N PRO A 327 -23.34 5.52 -8.97
CA PRO A 327 -23.27 6.05 -7.61
C PRO A 327 -23.86 5.06 -6.59
N ASN A 328 -23.46 5.17 -5.32
CA ASN A 328 -23.96 4.32 -4.25
C ASN A 328 -24.14 5.13 -2.94
N PRO A 329 -25.37 5.21 -2.40
CA PRO A 329 -25.65 5.99 -1.19
C PRO A 329 -24.83 5.60 0.04
N GLU A 330 -24.49 4.31 0.20
CA GLU A 330 -23.73 3.81 1.34
C GLU A 330 -22.26 4.25 1.27
N ILE A 331 -21.69 4.26 0.06
CA ILE A 331 -20.34 4.80 -0.18
C ILE A 331 -20.35 6.31 0.05
N ASP A 332 -21.38 7.03 -0.43
CA ASP A 332 -21.51 8.47 -0.22
C ASP A 332 -21.59 8.83 1.26
N GLN A 333 -22.38 8.08 2.05
CA GLN A 333 -22.48 8.26 3.49
C GLN A 333 -21.15 7.98 4.21
N THR A 334 -20.41 6.95 3.77
CA THR A 334 -19.09 6.64 4.29
C THR A 334 -18.14 7.81 4.05
N VAL A 335 -18.06 8.31 2.81
CA VAL A 335 -17.23 9.47 2.45
C VAL A 335 -17.59 10.69 3.28
N GLN A 336 -18.87 11.02 3.43
CA GLN A 336 -19.34 12.13 4.28
C GLN A 336 -18.90 11.98 5.74
N THR A 337 -18.92 10.75 6.27
CA THR A 337 -18.48 10.47 7.64
C THR A 337 -16.97 10.69 7.78
N VAL A 338 -16.19 10.25 6.81
CA VAL A 338 -14.73 10.47 6.78
C VAL A 338 -14.41 11.96 6.68
N ASP A 339 -15.05 12.69 5.78
CA ASP A 339 -14.88 14.14 5.62
C ASP A 339 -15.19 14.88 6.92
N PHE A 340 -16.31 14.53 7.56
CA PHE A 340 -16.71 15.09 8.84
C PHE A 340 -15.62 14.88 9.91
N LYS A 341 -15.11 13.66 10.08
CA LYS A 341 -14.08 13.35 11.09
C LYS A 341 -12.75 14.05 10.83
N LEU A 342 -12.36 14.21 9.57
CA LEU A 342 -11.15 14.95 9.19
C LEU A 342 -11.30 16.45 9.49
N ASN A 343 -12.49 17.01 9.24
CA ASN A 343 -12.78 18.43 9.44
C ASN A 343 -13.04 18.81 10.91
N GLU A 344 -13.67 17.95 11.72
CA GLU A 344 -13.92 18.19 13.16
C GLU A 344 -12.66 18.66 13.89
N LYS A 345 -11.51 18.03 13.59
CA LYS A 345 -10.26 18.30 14.30
C LYS A 345 -9.51 19.53 13.79
N ILE A 346 -9.81 20.02 12.59
CA ILE A 346 -9.29 21.31 12.08
C ILE A 346 -9.92 22.47 12.88
N VAL A 347 -11.20 22.34 13.25
CA VAL A 347 -11.93 23.36 14.03
C VAL A 347 -11.46 23.44 15.48
N VAL A 348 -11.13 22.31 16.11
CA VAL A 348 -10.63 22.28 17.50
C VAL A 348 -9.19 22.82 17.62
N GLY A 349 -8.39 22.76 16.56
CA GLY A 349 -7.05 23.36 16.52
C GLY A 349 -7.01 24.88 16.28
N GLY A 350 -8.15 25.49 15.92
CA GLY A 350 -8.27 26.93 15.64
C GLY A 350 -8.80 27.76 16.80
N SER A 351 -9.17 27.14 17.94
CA SER A 351 -9.83 27.82 19.06
C SER A 351 -8.99 27.93 20.35
N SER A 352 -7.68 27.67 20.29
CA SER A 352 -6.75 27.88 21.41
C SER A 352 -5.86 29.12 21.22
N ALA A 353 -6.45 30.21 20.76
CA ALA A 353 -5.86 31.55 20.81
C ALA A 353 -6.92 32.58 21.21
N GLN A 354 -7.27 32.61 22.48
CA GLN A 354 -7.67 33.82 23.21
C GLN A 354 -7.05 33.80 24.61
#